data_AF-K1T5T4-F1
#
_entry.id   AF-K1T5T4-F1
#
_cell.length_a   1.000
_cell.length_b   1.000
_cell.length_c   1.000
_cell.angle_alpha   90.00
_cell.angle_beta   90.00
_cell.angle_gamma   90.00
#
_symmetry.space_group_name_H-M   'P 1'
#
loop_
_entity.id
_entity.type
_entity.pdbx_description
1 polymer ?
#
loop_
_entity_poly.entity_id
_entity_poly.type
_entity_poly.pdbx_seq_one_letter_code
_entity_poly.pdbx_strand_id
1 'polypeptide(L)'
;DSIDKTRESYTSQCSPLSPEVSKRYAEASNRKERGMYITDGVRYNADAVGHLISCGNIFPYPEKQKELSVTGLKKPEIIKVAV
;
A
#
# COMPACT_ATOMS: atom_id res chain seq x y z
N ASP A 1 30.11 7.27 -4.87
CA ASP A 1 28.89 7.31 -4.00
C ASP A 1 27.69 8.05 -4.62
N SER A 2 27.18 7.68 -5.81
CA SER A 2 26.00 8.37 -6.40
C SER A 2 24.83 7.46 -6.83
N ILE A 3 24.97 6.14 -6.67
CA ILE A 3 23.99 5.18 -7.19
C ILE A 3 22.75 5.03 -6.28
N ASP A 4 22.84 5.36 -4.98
CA ASP A 4 21.81 4.98 -4.02
C ASP A 4 20.78 6.09 -3.69
N LYS A 5 21.22 7.36 -3.57
CA LYS A 5 20.31 8.50 -3.30
C LYS A 5 19.24 8.68 -4.37
N THR A 6 19.57 8.31 -5.60
CA THR A 6 18.69 8.51 -6.76
C THR A 6 17.52 7.54 -6.70
N ARG A 7 17.73 6.27 -6.33
CA ARG A 7 16.65 5.28 -6.21
C ARG A 7 15.69 5.60 -5.06
N GLU A 8 16.21 5.98 -3.90
CA GLU A 8 15.39 6.32 -2.73
C GLU A 8 14.47 7.52 -2.97
N SER A 9 14.91 8.48 -3.79
CA SER A 9 14.08 9.64 -4.12
C SER A 9 12.82 9.24 -4.90
N TYR A 10 12.92 8.27 -5.82
CA TYR A 10 11.76 7.81 -6.60
C TYR A 10 10.92 6.80 -5.84
N THR A 11 11.50 5.95 -4.99
CA THR A 11 10.72 4.96 -4.23
C THR A 11 9.69 5.61 -3.30
N SER A 12 10.02 6.78 -2.73
CA SER A 12 9.10 7.55 -1.89
C SER A 12 7.98 8.30 -2.63
N GLN A 13 8.04 8.32 -3.97
CA GLN A 13 7.18 9.11 -4.85
C GLN A 13 6.44 8.24 -5.89
N CYS A 14 6.90 7.02 -6.14
CA CYS A 14 6.25 6.07 -7.03
C CYS A 14 4.93 5.59 -6.45
N SER A 15 3.90 5.51 -7.29
CA SER A 15 2.63 4.94 -6.88
C SER A 15 2.79 3.44 -6.62
N PRO A 16 2.15 2.88 -5.57
CA PRO A 16 2.08 1.45 -5.38
C PRO A 16 1.36 0.75 -6.54
N LEU A 17 0.62 1.48 -7.37
CA LEU A 17 -0.07 1.00 -8.57
C LEU A 17 0.77 1.13 -9.85
N SER A 18 1.95 1.75 -9.80
CA SER A 18 2.82 1.92 -10.96
C SER A 18 3.38 0.58 -11.41
N PRO A 19 3.52 0.29 -12.72
CA PRO A 19 4.01 -1.01 -13.19
C PRO A 19 5.48 -1.30 -12.88
N GLU A 20 6.28 -0.26 -12.59
CA GLU A 20 7.68 -0.37 -12.17
C GLU A 20 8.08 0.85 -11.33
N VAL A 21 9.11 0.69 -10.51
CA VAL A 21 9.70 1.80 -9.74
C VAL A 21 10.68 2.54 -10.64
N SER A 22 10.25 3.66 -11.23
CA SER A 22 11.10 4.45 -12.11
C SER A 22 10.72 5.94 -12.09
N LYS A 23 11.66 6.80 -12.53
CA LYS A 23 11.49 8.27 -12.49
C LYS A 23 10.20 8.75 -13.15
N ARG A 24 9.75 8.05 -14.20
CA ARG A 24 8.55 8.38 -14.98
C ARG A 24 7.24 8.25 -14.17
N TYR A 25 7.26 7.47 -13.09
CA TYR A 25 6.10 7.19 -12.24
C TYR A 25 6.23 7.80 -10.85
N ALA A 26 7.34 8.47 -10.57
CA ALA A 26 7.58 9.16 -9.32
C ALA A 26 6.85 10.51 -9.35
N GLU A 27 5.77 10.60 -8.58
CA GLU A 27 4.93 11.77 -8.47
C GLU A 27 4.96 12.29 -7.03
N ALA A 28 5.73 13.37 -6.82
CA ALA A 28 5.92 13.96 -5.50
C ALA A 28 4.59 14.43 -4.86
N SER A 29 3.58 14.75 -5.67
CA SER A 29 2.25 15.15 -5.22
C SER A 29 1.46 14.03 -4.53
N ASN A 30 1.88 12.77 -4.70
CA ASN A 30 1.18 11.63 -4.09
C ASN A 30 1.42 11.55 -2.58
N ARG A 31 2.53 12.11 -2.10
CA ARG A 31 2.81 12.28 -0.66
C ARG A 31 2.15 13.58 -0.17
N LYS A 32 0.84 13.52 0.05
CA LYS A 32 0.02 14.68 0.43
C LYS A 32 0.23 15.11 1.88
N GLU A 33 0.34 14.14 2.80
CA GLU A 33 0.44 14.39 4.24
C GLU A 33 1.39 13.37 4.89
N ARG A 34 1.97 13.69 6.05
CA ARG A 34 2.83 12.78 6.80
C ARG A 34 2.06 11.49 7.12
N GLY A 35 2.58 10.34 6.67
CA GLY A 35 1.96 9.03 6.87
C GLY A 35 0.89 8.65 5.85
N MET A 36 0.53 9.54 4.92
CA MET A 36 -0.53 9.30 3.93
C MET A 36 -0.03 9.41 2.50
N TYR A 37 -0.35 8.38 1.72
CA TYR A 37 -0.07 8.31 0.29
C TYR A 37 -1.38 8.29 -0.48
N ILE A 38 -1.57 9.19 -1.44
CA ILE A 38 -2.81 9.29 -2.23
C ILE A 38 -2.48 9.21 -3.71
N THR A 39 -3.06 8.23 -4.40
CA THR A 39 -2.96 8.04 -5.86
C THR A 39 -4.33 7.64 -6.38
N ASP A 40 -4.75 8.19 -7.52
CA ASP A 40 -6.04 7.89 -8.18
C ASP A 40 -7.26 7.99 -7.24
N GLY A 41 -7.20 8.89 -6.26
CA GLY A 41 -8.25 9.09 -5.26
C GLY A 41 -8.27 8.06 -4.11
N VAL A 42 -7.41 7.04 -4.14
CA VAL A 42 -7.28 6.02 -3.09
C VAL A 42 -6.21 6.46 -2.08
N ARG A 43 -6.50 6.21 -0.79
CA ARG A 43 -5.59 6.54 0.32
C ARG A 43 -4.91 5.28 0.84
N TYR A 44 -3.60 5.34 0.99
CA TYR A 44 -2.75 4.28 1.50
C TYR A 44 -1.89 4.79 2.67
N ASN A 45 -1.46 3.87 3.53
CA ASN A 45 -0.44 4.16 4.53
C ASN A 45 0.93 4.34 3.83
N ALA A 46 1.59 5.48 4.07
CA ALA A 46 2.85 5.81 3.41
C ALA A 46 4.01 4.88 3.79
N ASP A 47 4.06 4.36 5.02
CA ASP A 47 5.10 3.44 5.47
C ASP A 47 4.95 2.07 4.78
N ALA A 48 3.71 1.59 4.64
CA ALA A 48 3.42 0.35 3.92
C ALA A 48 3.80 0.45 2.43
N VAL A 49 3.44 1.57 1.79
CA VAL A 49 3.82 1.85 0.39
C VAL A 49 5.34 1.97 0.25
N GLY A 50 5.99 2.71 1.15
CA GLY A 50 7.45 2.87 1.15
C GLY A 50 8.18 1.54 1.31
N HIS A 51 7.74 0.68 2.22
CA HIS A 51 8.32 -0.64 2.41
C HIS A 51 8.16 -1.51 1.16
N LEU A 52 6.97 -1.58 0.57
CA LEU A 52 6.69 -2.38 -0.62
C LEU A 52 7.59 -1.98 -1.80
N ILE A 53 7.66 -0.68 -2.08
CA ILE A 53 8.41 -0.12 -3.20
C ILE A 53 9.93 -0.25 -2.95
N SER A 54 10.39 -0.13 -1.70
CA SER A 54 11.80 -0.36 -1.33
C SER A 54 12.24 -1.80 -1.61
N CYS A 55 11.33 -2.77 -1.44
CA CYS A 55 11.54 -4.17 -1.77
C CYS A 55 11.48 -4.44 -3.28
N GLY A 56 11.29 -3.40 -4.12
CA GLY A 56 11.12 -3.52 -5.57
C GLY A 56 9.77 -4.10 -5.98
N ASN A 57 8.84 -4.21 -5.03
CA ASN A 57 7.52 -4.76 -5.27
C ASN A 57 6.53 -3.63 -5.53
N ILE A 58 5.58 -3.91 -6.40
CA ILE A 58 4.45 -3.04 -6.72
C ILE A 58 3.20 -3.80 -6.36
N PHE A 59 2.20 -3.08 -5.85
CA PHE A 59 0.89 -3.67 -5.63
C PHE A 59 0.28 -3.89 -7.01
N PRO A 60 0.02 -5.14 -7.44
CA PRO A 60 -0.92 -5.34 -8.51
C PRO A 60 -2.26 -4.74 -8.03
N TYR A 61 -2.83 -3.88 -8.87
CA TYR A 61 -4.16 -3.26 -8.83
C TYR A 61 -5.19 -4.06 -8.00
N PRO A 62 -6.09 -3.38 -7.25
CA PRO A 62 -6.64 -3.86 -6.00
C PRO A 62 -7.23 -5.26 -6.12
N GLU A 63 -6.88 -6.05 -5.13
CA GLU A 63 -7.72 -7.05 -4.49
C GLU A 63 -9.19 -6.80 -4.84
N LYS A 64 -9.70 -7.46 -5.90
CA LYS A 64 -11.12 -7.83 -5.94
C LYS A 64 -11.36 -8.35 -4.55
N GLN A 65 -12.21 -7.70 -3.74
CA GLN A 65 -12.49 -8.10 -2.36
C GLN A 65 -12.42 -9.62 -2.31
N LYS A 66 -11.31 -10.15 -1.82
CA LYS A 66 -11.11 -11.58 -1.87
C LYS A 66 -11.98 -12.01 -0.72
N GLU A 67 -13.20 -12.42 -1.05
CA GLU A 67 -14.12 -12.97 -0.08
C GLU A 67 -13.34 -14.11 0.58
N LEU A 68 -12.82 -13.85 1.76
CA LEU A 68 -12.06 -14.82 2.52
C LEU A 68 -13.11 -15.86 2.86
N SER A 69 -13.04 -17.01 2.18
CA SER A 69 -13.95 -18.10 2.43
C SER A 69 -13.79 -18.48 3.91
N VAL A 70 -14.75 -18.09 4.73
CA VAL A 70 -14.81 -18.41 6.17
C VAL A 70 -15.11 -19.90 6.41
N THR A 71 -14.84 -20.76 5.43
CA THR A 71 -14.96 -22.21 5.52
C THR A 71 -14.08 -22.71 6.65
N GLY A 72 -14.69 -23.28 7.68
CA GLY A 72 -14.00 -23.80 8.87
C GLY A 72 -14.15 -22.95 10.13
N LEU A 73 -14.73 -21.75 10.06
CA LEU A 73 -15.08 -21.00 11.26
C LEU A 73 -16.35 -21.58 11.90
N LYS A 74 -16.29 -21.92 13.19
CA LYS A 74 -17.50 -22.24 13.97
C LYS A 74 -18.40 -21.01 14.00
N LYS A 75 -19.71 -21.23 13.90
CA LYS A 75 -20.70 -20.16 14.08
C LYS A 75 -20.45 -19.48 15.44
N PRO A 76 -20.36 -18.14 15.51
CA PRO A 76 -20.16 -17.47 16.78
C PRO A 76 -21.37 -17.70 17.69
N GLU A 77 -21.12 -18.21 18.89
CA GLU A 77 -22.14 -18.25 19.95
C GLU A 77 -22.21 -16.88 20.61
N ILE A 78 -23.30 -16.14 20.34
CA ILE A 78 -23.54 -14.84 20.96
C ILE A 78 -24.08 -15.10 22.37
N ILE A 79 -23.20 -15.06 23.37
CA ILE A 79 -23.59 -15.15 24.78
C ILE A 79 -24.04 -13.77 25.23
N LYS A 80 -25.34 -13.62 25.51
CA LYS A 80 -25.87 -12.42 26.17
C LYS A 80 -25.50 -12.48 27.66
N VAL A 81 -24.54 -11.65 28.06
CA VAL A 81 -24.24 -11.42 29.48
C VAL A 81 -25.28 -10.44 30.02
N ALA A 82 -26.03 -10.84 31.05
CA ALA A 82 -26.89 -9.93 31.80
C ALA A 82 -26.03 -9.05 32.71
N VAL A 83 -26.33 -7.75 32.75
CA VAL A 83 -25.74 -6.78 33.69
C VAL A 83 -26.59 -6.72 34.94
#